data_AF-A0A844GU68-F1
#
_entry.id   AF-A0A844GU68-F1
#
_cell.length_a   1.000
_cell.length_b   1.000
_cell.length_c   1.000
_cell.angle_alpha   90.00
_cell.angle_beta   90.00
_cell.angle_gamma   90.00
#
_symmetry.space_group_name_H-M   'P 1'
#
loop_
_entity.id
_entity.type
_entity.pdbx_description
1 polymer ?
#
loop_
_entity_poly.entity_id
_entity_poly.type
_entity_poly.pdbx_seq_one_letter_code
_entity_poly.pdbx_strand_id
1 'polypeptide(L)'
;MKSFTLPSFWNCYKTLDLKIRQQARKSYFLWKENPFHPSLHFKCINSRENIWSVRITKNYRALGIFENHSVTWFWIGSHDDYERFFS
;
A
#
# COMPACT_ATOMS: atom_id res chain seq x y z
N MET A 1 -6.31 7.55 -10.92
CA MET A 1 -4.85 7.42 -10.73
C MET A 1 -4.37 6.15 -11.43
N LYS A 2 -3.17 6.12 -12.02
CA LYS A 2 -2.61 4.87 -12.58
C LYS A 2 -1.95 4.05 -11.47
N SER A 3 -1.90 2.73 -11.63
CA SER A 3 -1.34 1.80 -10.65
C SER A 3 -0.38 0.83 -11.33
N PHE A 4 0.83 0.72 -10.78
CA PHE A 4 1.86 -0.20 -11.21
C PHE A 4 2.40 -0.98 -10.01
N THR A 5 3.02 -2.12 -10.26
CA THR A 5 3.60 -2.96 -9.20
C THR A 5 5.01 -3.37 -9.58
N LEU A 6 5.95 -3.27 -8.65
CA LEU A 6 7.25 -3.92 -8.79
C LEU A 6 7.16 -5.42 -8.43
N PRO A 7 8.08 -6.27 -8.92
CA PRO A 7 8.14 -7.67 -8.52
C PRO A 7 8.22 -7.88 -7.01
N SER A 8 8.89 -6.98 -6.28
CA SER A 8 9.00 -7.00 -4.81
C SER A 8 7.64 -6.97 -4.12
N PHE A 9 6.68 -6.21 -4.65
CA PHE A 9 5.32 -6.16 -4.12
C PHE A 9 4.68 -7.55 -4.15
N TRP A 10 4.80 -8.25 -5.29
CA TRP A 10 4.23 -9.58 -5.44
C TRP A 10 4.93 -10.64 -4.59
N ASN A 11 6.24 -10.50 -4.38
CA ASN A 11 6.98 -11.36 -3.46
C ASN A 11 6.42 -11.25 -2.04
N CYS A 12 6.23 -10.03 -1.53
CA CYS A 12 5.60 -9.82 -0.22
C CYS A 12 4.12 -10.26 -0.21
N TYR A 13 3.34 -9.92 -1.24
CA TYR A 13 1.93 -10.28 -1.31
C TYR A 13 1.70 -11.80 -1.23
N LYS A 14 2.59 -12.59 -1.84
CA LYS A 14 2.49 -14.06 -1.85
C LYS A 14 2.76 -14.69 -0.48
N THR A 15 3.48 -14.03 0.42
CA THR A 15 3.71 -14.53 1.79
C THR A 15 2.52 -14.28 2.71
N LEU A 16 1.56 -13.44 2.29
CA LEU A 16 0.39 -13.09 3.10
C LEU A 16 -0.65 -14.22 3.10
N ASP A 17 -1.28 -14.40 4.27
CA ASP A 17 -2.43 -15.28 4.43
C ASP A 17 -3.57 -14.90 3.46
N LEU A 18 -4.35 -15.91 3.09
CA LEU A 18 -5.47 -15.77 2.15
C LEU A 18 -6.44 -14.63 2.55
N LYS A 19 -6.74 -14.50 3.85
CA LYS A 19 -7.63 -13.45 4.36
C LYS A 19 -7.08 -12.05 4.11
N ILE A 20 -5.77 -11.85 4.32
CA ILE A 20 -5.12 -10.55 4.11
C ILE A 20 -5.04 -10.23 2.62
N ARG A 21 -4.72 -11.22 1.77
CA ARG A 21 -4.77 -11.07 0.31
C ARG A 21 -6.13 -10.64 -0.20
N GLN A 22 -7.23 -11.20 0.34
CA GLN A 22 -8.58 -10.78 0.01
C GLN A 22 -8.86 -9.32 0.42
N GLN A 23 -8.45 -8.91 1.62
CA GLN A 23 -8.60 -7.52 2.05
C GLN A 23 -7.73 -6.54 1.26
N ALA A 24 -6.53 -6.95 0.84
CA ALA A 24 -5.69 -6.17 -0.04
C ALA A 24 -6.36 -5.90 -1.38
N ARG A 25 -7.00 -6.92 -1.98
CA ARG A 25 -7.77 -6.75 -3.23
C ARG A 25 -8.95 -5.80 -3.06
N LYS A 26 -9.73 -5.94 -1.97
CA LYS A 26 -10.85 -5.02 -1.68
C LYS A 26 -10.37 -3.58 -1.51
N SER A 27 -9.29 -3.38 -0.76
CA SER A 27 -8.70 -2.06 -0.54
C SER A 27 -8.18 -1.46 -1.85
N TYR A 28 -7.59 -2.27 -2.74
CA TYR A 28 -7.17 -1.84 -4.06
C TYR A 28 -8.33 -1.38 -4.95
N PHE A 29 -9.45 -2.12 -4.97
CA PHE A 29 -10.63 -1.69 -5.73
C PHE A 29 -11.20 -0.37 -5.20
N LEU A 30 -11.33 -0.24 -3.88
CA LEU A 30 -11.76 1.03 -3.26
C LEU A 30 -10.79 2.17 -3.58
N TRP A 31 -9.49 1.92 -3.52
CA TRP A 31 -8.48 2.92 -3.87
C TRP A 31 -8.54 3.31 -5.35
N LYS A 32 -8.83 2.38 -6.26
CA LYS A 32 -8.95 2.67 -7.70
C LYS A 32 -10.13 3.61 -7.98
N GLU A 33 -11.24 3.44 -7.25
CA GLU A 33 -12.45 4.25 -7.38
C GLU A 33 -12.33 5.59 -6.64
N ASN A 34 -11.87 5.55 -5.38
CA ASN A 34 -11.70 6.70 -4.51
C ASN A 34 -10.41 6.58 -3.68
N PRO A 35 -9.26 7.01 -4.23
CA PRO A 35 -7.96 6.90 -3.56
C PRO A 35 -7.91 7.55 -2.17
N PHE A 36 -8.72 8.59 -1.96
CA PHE A 36 -8.77 9.38 -0.73
C PHE A 36 -9.94 9.01 0.19
N HIS A 37 -10.55 7.83 -0.01
CA HIS A 37 -11.56 7.34 0.91
C HIS A 37 -10.98 7.25 2.35
N PRO A 38 -11.66 7.79 3.38
CA PRO A 38 -11.08 7.91 4.72
C PRO A 38 -10.56 6.60 5.32
N SER A 39 -11.21 5.48 5.05
CA SER A 39 -10.79 4.15 5.55
C SER A 39 -9.42 3.68 5.03
N LEU A 40 -9.01 4.18 3.86
CA LEU A 40 -7.74 3.83 3.24
C LEU A 40 -6.57 4.54 3.91
N HIS A 41 -6.80 5.67 4.59
CA HIS A 41 -5.73 6.51 5.15
C HIS A 41 -4.57 6.72 4.17
N PHE A 42 -4.89 6.96 2.89
CA PHE A 42 -3.88 7.14 1.85
C PHE A 42 -3.13 8.45 2.06
N LYS A 43 -1.86 8.37 2.47
CA LYS A 43 -1.07 9.54 2.87
C LYS A 43 0.42 9.39 2.56
N CYS A 44 1.09 10.52 2.37
CA CYS A 44 2.55 10.61 2.32
C CYS A 44 3.14 10.28 3.70
N ILE A 45 4.17 9.43 3.72
CA ILE A 45 4.88 9.01 4.93
C ILE A 45 6.37 9.34 4.88
N ASN A 46 6.91 9.55 3.68
CA ASN A 46 8.26 10.07 3.46
C ASN A 46 8.21 11.00 2.25
N SER A 47 8.41 12.30 2.49
CA SER A 47 8.35 13.33 1.45
C SER A 47 9.62 13.44 0.61
N ARG A 48 10.76 12.92 1.09
CA ARG A 48 12.02 12.93 0.33
C ARG A 48 11.98 11.98 -0.85
N GLU A 49 11.36 10.82 -0.65
CA GLU A 49 11.26 9.75 -1.64
C GLU A 49 9.84 9.60 -2.22
N ASN A 50 8.93 10.52 -1.90
CA ASN A 50 7.52 10.47 -2.28
C ASN A 50 6.85 9.11 -1.98
N ILE A 51 7.14 8.54 -0.81
CA ILE A 51 6.54 7.27 -0.38
C ILE A 51 5.19 7.54 0.27
N TRP A 52 4.19 6.81 -0.19
CA TRP A 52 2.82 6.85 0.28
C TRP A 52 2.41 5.49 0.82
N SER A 53 1.58 5.54 1.86
CA SER A 53 1.03 4.35 2.51
C SER A 53 -0.47 4.28 2.30
N VAL A 54 -0.98 3.06 2.09
CA VAL A 54 -2.42 2.75 2.10
C VAL A 54 -2.71 1.67 3.15
N ARG A 55 -3.80 1.87 3.90
CA ARG A 55 -4.31 0.93 4.89
C ARG A 55 -5.05 -0.21 4.20
N ILE A 56 -4.62 -1.44 4.52
CA ILE A 56 -5.30 -2.67 4.09
C ILE A 56 -6.21 -3.21 5.21
N THR A 57 -5.66 -3.24 6.43
CA THR A 57 -6.38 -3.53 7.69
C THR A 57 -5.76 -2.69 8.79
N LYS A 58 -6.19 -2.80 10.05
CA LYS A 58 -5.51 -2.12 11.17
C LYS A 58 -4.01 -2.41 11.19
N ASN A 59 -3.64 -3.67 10.94
CA ASN A 59 -2.28 -4.19 11.10
C ASN A 59 -1.51 -4.38 9.79
N TYR A 60 -2.06 -4.03 8.62
CA TYR A 60 -1.37 -4.21 7.33
C TYR A 60 -1.42 -2.96 6.47
N ARG A 61 -0.33 -2.70 5.75
CA ARG A 61 -0.16 -1.57 4.84
C ARG A 61 0.39 -2.03 3.49
N ALA A 62 0.12 -1.27 2.44
CA ALA A 62 0.89 -1.31 1.20
C ALA A 62 1.57 0.03 0.97
N LEU A 63 2.76 0.00 0.38
CA LEU A 63 3.58 1.18 0.11
C LEU A 63 3.86 1.32 -1.37
N GLY A 64 3.87 2.57 -1.82
CA GLY A 64 4.21 2.91 -3.19
C GLY A 64 4.79 4.31 -3.31
N ILE A 65 5.53 4.53 -4.39
CA ILE A 65 6.01 5.85 -4.78
C ILE A 65 4.87 6.53 -5.55
N PHE A 66 4.49 7.74 -5.15
CA PHE A 66 3.46 8.52 -5.82
C PHE A 66 4.08 9.66 -6.63
N GLU A 67 4.01 9.54 -7.95
CA GLU A 67 4.55 10.51 -8.90
C GLU A 67 3.64 10.62 -10.13
N ASN A 68 3.50 11.83 -10.68
CA ASN A 68 2.79 12.08 -11.94
C ASN A 68 1.40 11.42 -12.02
N HIS A 69 0.59 11.50 -10.96
CA HIS A 69 -0.73 10.87 -10.87
C HIS A 69 -0.72 9.33 -11.03
N SER A 70 0.39 8.69 -10.67
CA SER A 70 0.55 7.24 -10.65
C SER A 70 1.18 6.77 -9.34
N VAL A 71 0.78 5.58 -8.89
CA VAL A 71 1.46 4.91 -7.77
C VAL A 71 2.13 3.65 -8.29
N THR A 72 3.41 3.52 -7.97
CA THR A 72 4.18 2.29 -8.17
C THR A 72 4.35 1.60 -6.83
N TRP A 73 3.57 0.54 -6.61
CA TRP A 73 3.59 -0.25 -5.38
C TRP A 73 4.80 -1.17 -5.34
N PHE A 74 5.57 -1.11 -4.26
CA PHE A 74 6.79 -1.92 -4.11
C PHE A 74 6.76 -2.85 -2.90
N TRP A 75 5.81 -2.66 -1.97
CA TRP A 75 5.75 -3.47 -0.76
C TRP A 75 4.32 -3.59 -0.19
N ILE A 76 4.04 -4.69 0.50
CA ILE A 76 2.82 -4.92 1.30
C ILE A 76 3.16 -5.84 2.47
N GLY A 77 2.71 -5.53 3.67
CA GLY A 77 3.07 -6.29 4.86
C GLY A 77 2.48 -5.74 6.15
N SER A 78 2.97 -6.24 7.28
CA SER A 78 2.47 -5.85 8.60
C SER A 78 2.88 -4.42 8.95
N HIS A 79 2.05 -3.73 9.71
CA HIS A 79 2.36 -2.37 10.17
C HIS A 79 3.62 -2.35 11.04
N ASP A 80 3.86 -3.42 11.81
CA ASP A 80 5.03 -3.53 12.69
C ASP A 80 6.33 -3.68 11.90
N ASP A 81 6.33 -4.43 10.79
CA ASP A 81 7.48 -4.53 9.88
C ASP A 81 7.77 -3.17 9.22
N TYR A 82 6.72 -2.40 8.96
CA TYR A 82 6.77 -1.07 8.37
C TYR A 82 7.32 0.00 9.33
N GLU A 83 6.89 0.00 10.61
CA GLU A 83 7.31 1.00 11.60
C GLU A 83 8.83 1.04 11.76
N ARG A 84 9.50 -0.11 11.67
CA ARG A 84 10.96 -0.24 11.80
C ARG A 84 11.76 0.60 10.79
N PHE A 85 11.16 1.04 9.68
CA PHE A 85 11.84 1.78 8.62
C PHE A 85 11.48 3.27 8.56
N PHE A 86 10.33 3.67 9.12
CA PHE A 86 9.76 5.02 8.90
C PHE A 86 9.21 5.69 10.17
N SER A 87 9.43 5.12 11.36
CA SER A 87 9.17 5.78 12.66
C SER A 87 10.30 6.71 13.07
#